data_AF-A0A645EV13-F1
#
_entry.id   AF-A0A645EV13-F1
#
_cell.length_a   1.000
_cell.length_b   1.000
_cell.length_c   1.000
_cell.angle_alpha   90.00
_cell.angle_beta   90.00
_cell.angle_gamma   90.00
#
_symmetry.space_group_name_H-M   'P 1'
#
loop_
_entity.id
_entity.type
_entity.pdbx_description
1 polymer ?
#
loop_
_entity_poly.entity_id
_entity_poly.type
_entity_poly.pdbx_seq_one_letter_code
_entity_poly.pdbx_strand_id
1 'polypeptide(L)'
;MALQNPRQELVWLNAADPVQPWGKCLPHQENRSFTNIAGSAVALKSGVPVVVFERQGKTLRVFEQSSLAEALSAFVRDYAGKRIFAEQRRIVVKEYPKDAEELLKKAGFMRELQDFVLYRPY
;
A
#
# COMPACT_ATOMS: atom_id res chain seq x y z
N MET A 1 -5.57 -29.08 1.66
CA MET A 1 -6.47 -28.44 0.66
C MET A 1 -6.25 -26.91 0.52
N ALA A 2 -5.87 -26.16 1.56
CA ALA A 2 -5.66 -24.69 1.44
C ALA A 2 -4.54 -24.26 0.46
N LEU A 3 -3.51 -25.08 0.21
CA LEU A 3 -2.46 -24.79 -0.78
C LEU A 3 -2.88 -25.05 -2.24
N GLN A 4 -3.94 -25.82 -2.49
CA GLN A 4 -4.37 -26.16 -3.86
C GLN A 4 -5.15 -25.02 -4.53
N ASN A 5 -5.70 -24.11 -3.72
CA ASN A 5 -6.33 -22.87 -4.17
C ASN A 5 -5.80 -21.73 -3.29
N PRO A 6 -4.58 -21.22 -3.57
CA PRO A 6 -4.00 -20.14 -2.78
C PRO A 6 -4.96 -18.95 -2.80
N ARG A 7 -5.24 -18.39 -1.61
CA ARG A 7 -6.06 -17.19 -1.50
C ARG A 7 -5.40 -16.09 -2.32
N GLN A 8 -6.12 -15.54 -3.30
CA GLN A 8 -5.67 -14.36 -4.05
C GLN A 8 -5.87 -13.07 -3.26
N GLU A 9 -5.78 -13.15 -1.94
CA GLU A 9 -6.08 -12.07 -1.03
C GLU A 9 -4.97 -11.01 -1.12
N LEU A 10 -5.40 -9.76 -1.29
CA LEU A 10 -4.51 -8.61 -1.21
C LEU A 10 -4.34 -8.22 0.27
N VAL A 11 -3.09 -8.17 0.71
CA VAL A 11 -2.74 -7.79 2.08
C VAL A 11 -1.75 -6.63 2.09
N TRP A 12 -1.92 -5.71 3.05
CA TRP A 12 -0.91 -4.70 3.33
C TRP A 12 -0.03 -5.13 4.49
N LEU A 13 1.28 -5.02 4.31
CA LEU A 13 2.28 -5.26 5.34
C LEU A 13 3.14 -4.02 5.54
N ASN A 14 3.60 -3.79 6.76
CA ASN A 14 4.72 -2.87 6.97
C ASN A 14 5.97 -3.45 6.28
N ALA A 15 6.74 -2.62 5.57
CA ALA A 15 7.92 -3.10 4.84
C ALA A 15 9.06 -3.55 5.78
N ALA A 16 9.04 -3.15 7.06
CA ALA A 16 9.95 -3.69 8.07
C ALA A 16 9.45 -5.02 8.68
N ASP A 17 8.20 -5.43 8.46
CA ASP A 17 7.62 -6.61 9.11
C ASP A 17 8.40 -7.89 8.77
N PRO A 18 8.78 -8.73 9.75
CA PRO A 18 9.47 -10.00 9.49
C PRO A 18 8.78 -10.92 8.47
N VAL A 19 7.44 -10.85 8.35
CA VAL A 19 6.67 -11.67 7.39
C VAL A 19 6.70 -11.13 5.97
N GLN A 20 7.31 -9.96 5.74
CA GLN A 20 7.58 -9.39 4.42
C GLN A 20 8.97 -9.88 3.94
N PRO A 21 9.05 -10.76 2.91
CA PRO A 21 10.30 -11.46 2.59
C PRO A 21 11.18 -10.78 1.53
N TRP A 22 10.59 -9.91 0.68
CA TRP A 22 11.29 -9.23 -0.43
C TRP A 22 12.30 -8.21 0.10
N GLY A 23 13.52 -8.19 -0.44
CA GLY A 23 14.61 -7.36 0.05
C GLY A 23 15.27 -7.86 1.34
N LYS A 24 14.82 -9.01 1.88
CA LYS A 24 15.43 -9.68 3.04
C LYS A 24 15.99 -11.04 2.64
N CYS A 25 15.09 -12.01 2.45
CA CYS A 25 15.44 -13.37 2.07
C CYS A 25 15.19 -13.62 0.58
N LEU A 26 14.30 -12.85 -0.05
CA LEU A 26 14.06 -12.89 -1.50
C LEU A 26 14.59 -11.62 -2.15
N PRO A 27 15.34 -11.69 -3.27
CA PRO A 27 15.72 -10.50 -4.01
C PRO A 27 14.48 -9.83 -4.61
N HIS A 28 14.44 -8.51 -4.70
CA HIS A 28 13.32 -7.84 -5.36
C HIS A 28 13.21 -8.24 -6.83
N GLN A 29 11.98 -8.33 -7.33
CA GLN A 29 11.73 -8.40 -8.77
C GLN A 29 12.14 -7.08 -9.44
N GLU A 30 12.53 -7.18 -10.70
CA GLU A 30 12.91 -6.03 -11.51
C GLU A 30 11.80 -4.97 -11.49
N ASN A 31 12.17 -3.70 -11.28
CA ASN A 31 11.27 -2.55 -11.19
C ASN A 31 10.22 -2.58 -10.06
N ARG A 32 10.27 -3.57 -9.15
CA ARG A 32 9.36 -3.71 -7.99
C ARG A 32 10.09 -3.60 -6.65
N SER A 33 11.26 -2.98 -6.64
CA SER A 33 12.04 -2.74 -5.42
C SER A 33 11.45 -1.59 -4.59
N PHE A 34 11.55 -1.75 -3.28
CA PHE A 34 11.15 -0.78 -2.27
C PHE A 34 12.02 -0.95 -1.01
N THR A 35 12.06 0.07 -0.17
CA THR A 35 12.91 0.04 1.03
C THR A 35 12.18 -0.62 2.21
N ASN A 36 12.85 -1.57 2.87
CA ASN A 36 12.32 -2.32 4.01
C ASN A 36 12.45 -1.56 5.35
N ILE A 37 11.71 -0.46 5.48
CA ILE A 37 11.70 0.39 6.66
C ILE A 37 10.28 0.59 7.20
N ALA A 38 10.16 0.95 8.48
CA ALA A 38 8.88 1.15 9.14
C ALA A 38 8.00 2.24 8.51
N GLY A 39 8.62 3.20 7.81
CA GLY A 39 7.94 4.25 7.07
C GLY A 39 7.35 3.80 5.72
N SER A 40 7.51 2.55 5.32
CA SER A 40 6.95 2.01 4.08
C SER A 40 5.96 0.90 4.39
N ALA A 41 4.94 0.79 3.56
CA ALA A 41 3.98 -0.31 3.56
C ALA A 41 3.83 -0.83 2.14
N VAL A 42 3.72 -2.15 1.97
CA VAL A 42 3.62 -2.81 0.67
C VAL A 42 2.35 -3.64 0.61
N ALA A 43 1.63 -3.52 -0.49
CA ALA A 43 0.53 -4.40 -0.85
C ALA A 43 1.08 -5.62 -1.59
N LEU A 44 0.77 -6.82 -1.08
CA LEU A 44 1.09 -8.09 -1.72
C LEU A 44 -0.20 -8.74 -2.20
N LYS A 45 -0.24 -9.14 -3.47
CA LYS A 45 -1.29 -9.98 -4.04
C LYS A 45 -0.71 -11.35 -4.35
N SER A 46 -1.20 -12.39 -3.68
CA SER A 46 -0.60 -13.73 -3.75
C SER A 46 0.91 -13.74 -3.49
N GLY A 47 1.39 -12.89 -2.59
CA GLY A 47 2.81 -12.73 -2.25
C GLY A 47 3.63 -11.83 -3.18
N VAL A 48 3.05 -11.35 -4.29
CA VAL A 48 3.73 -10.48 -5.25
C VAL A 48 3.47 -9.01 -4.91
N PRO A 49 4.50 -8.13 -4.86
CA PRO A 49 4.30 -6.69 -4.66
C PRO A 49 3.54 -6.06 -5.81
N VAL A 50 2.43 -5.38 -5.49
CA VAL A 50 1.56 -4.71 -6.48
C VAL A 50 1.51 -3.20 -6.30
N VAL A 51 1.61 -2.71 -5.07
CA VAL A 51 1.58 -1.28 -4.72
C VAL A 51 2.46 -1.06 -3.49
N VAL A 52 3.12 0.09 -3.38
CA VAL A 52 3.84 0.48 -2.17
C VAL A 52 3.53 1.93 -1.81
N PHE A 53 3.31 2.15 -0.51
CA PHE A 53 3.36 3.48 0.09
C PHE A 53 4.70 3.65 0.79
N GLU A 54 5.43 4.70 0.45
CA GLU A 54 6.73 5.02 1.03
C GLU A 54 6.66 6.35 1.79
N ARG A 55 7.68 6.61 2.62
CA ARG A 55 7.85 7.88 3.36
C ARG A 55 6.62 8.26 4.18
N GLN A 56 6.04 7.27 4.87
CA GLN A 56 4.84 7.36 5.71
C GLN A 56 3.59 7.74 4.91
N GLY A 57 3.47 7.15 3.71
CA GLY A 57 2.34 7.35 2.80
C GLY A 57 2.44 8.59 1.91
N LYS A 58 3.59 9.29 1.90
CA LYS A 58 3.81 10.47 1.03
C LYS A 58 3.96 10.11 -0.43
N THR A 59 4.50 8.94 -0.72
CA THR A 59 4.73 8.48 -2.09
C THR A 59 3.96 7.20 -2.32
N LEU A 60 3.07 7.20 -3.32
CA LEU A 60 2.40 6.02 -3.85
C LEU A 60 3.12 5.58 -5.11
N ARG A 61 3.65 4.36 -5.13
CA ARG A 61 4.17 3.73 -6.34
C ARG A 61 3.32 2.50 -6.67
N VAL A 62 3.03 2.34 -7.96
CA VAL A 62 2.14 1.28 -8.47
C VAL A 62 2.95 0.39 -9.39
N PHE A 63 3.03 -0.90 -9.03
CA PHE A 63 3.70 -1.91 -9.84
C PHE A 63 2.71 -2.67 -10.74
N GLU A 64 1.44 -2.73 -10.33
CA GLU A 64 0.38 -3.47 -11.01
C GLU A 64 -0.92 -2.64 -11.03
N GLN A 65 -1.17 -1.90 -12.11
CA GLN A 65 -2.29 -0.95 -12.20
C GLN A 65 -3.66 -1.64 -12.03
N SER A 66 -3.79 -2.87 -12.52
CA SER A 66 -5.01 -3.69 -12.39
C SER A 66 -5.40 -3.98 -10.94
N SER A 67 -4.44 -3.93 -10.01
CA SER A 67 -4.65 -4.20 -8.59
C SER A 67 -4.81 -2.94 -7.74
N LEU A 68 -4.64 -1.74 -8.32
CA LEU A 68 -4.61 -0.49 -7.56
C LEU A 68 -5.93 -0.20 -6.82
N ALA A 69 -7.08 -0.40 -7.48
CA ALA A 69 -8.38 -0.15 -6.87
C ALA A 69 -8.60 -1.02 -5.62
N GLU A 70 -8.34 -2.32 -5.75
CA GLU A 70 -8.41 -3.28 -4.64
C GLU A 70 -7.41 -2.92 -3.53
N ALA A 71 -6.19 -2.53 -3.90
CA ALA A 71 -5.14 -2.15 -2.97
C ALA A 71 -5.53 -0.93 -2.13
N LEU A 72 -6.09 0.11 -2.75
CA LEU A 72 -6.50 1.32 -2.02
C LEU A 72 -7.69 1.05 -1.09
N SER A 73 -8.68 0.25 -1.52
CA SER A 73 -9.78 -0.16 -0.64
C SER A 73 -9.29 -0.95 0.58
N ALA A 74 -8.36 -1.90 0.37
CA ALA A 74 -7.74 -2.64 1.45
C ALA A 74 -6.90 -1.72 2.37
N PHE A 75 -6.18 -0.76 1.79
CA PHE A 75 -5.37 0.20 2.54
C PHE A 75 -6.23 1.02 3.49
N VAL A 76 -7.34 1.59 3.00
CA VAL A 76 -8.25 2.42 3.82
C VAL A 76 -8.78 1.63 5.01
N ARG A 77 -9.21 0.38 4.77
CA ARG A 77 -9.67 -0.53 5.83
C ARG A 77 -8.57 -0.83 6.85
N ASP A 78 -7.37 -1.20 6.39
CA ASP A 78 -6.28 -1.63 7.27
C ASP A 78 -5.67 -0.42 8.03
N TYR A 79 -5.66 0.76 7.42
CA TYR A 79 -5.26 2.03 8.02
C TYR A 79 -6.25 2.50 9.10
N ALA A 80 -7.55 2.39 8.84
CA ALA A 80 -8.60 2.65 9.83
C ALA A 80 -8.46 1.70 11.04
N GLY A 81 -8.18 0.42 10.79
CA GLY A 81 -7.93 -0.59 11.81
C GLY A 81 -6.56 -0.53 12.50
N LYS A 82 -5.76 0.53 12.27
CA LYS A 82 -4.40 0.71 12.83
C LYS A 82 -3.42 -0.46 12.54
N ARG A 83 -3.67 -1.26 11.50
CA ARG A 83 -2.77 -2.36 11.10
C ARG A 83 -1.52 -1.86 10.40
N ILE A 84 -1.64 -0.73 9.71
CA ILE A 84 -0.55 -0.02 9.02
C ILE A 84 -0.58 1.44 9.40
N PHE A 85 0.61 2.05 9.50
CA PHE A 85 0.79 3.46 9.88
C PHE A 85 -0.02 3.84 11.14
N ALA A 86 0.04 3.00 12.18
CA ALA A 86 -0.77 3.13 13.40
C ALA A 86 -0.62 4.49 14.10
N GLU A 87 0.56 5.10 14.02
CA GLU A 87 0.86 6.39 14.67
C GLU A 87 0.37 7.60 13.86
N GLN A 88 0.08 7.43 12.57
CA GLN A 88 -0.34 8.51 11.69
C GLN A 88 -1.85 8.75 11.80
N ARG A 89 -2.26 9.97 12.21
CA ARG A 89 -3.68 10.39 12.23
C ARG A 89 -4.27 10.69 10.85
N ARG A 90 -3.41 11.02 9.89
CA ARG A 90 -3.74 11.16 8.47
C ARG A 90 -2.61 10.66 7.60
N ILE A 91 -2.93 10.23 6.39
CA ILE A 91 -1.99 9.97 5.30
C ILE A 91 -2.09 11.11 4.30
N VAL A 92 -0.96 11.69 3.91
CA VAL A 92 -0.88 12.75 2.89
C VAL A 92 -0.05 12.23 1.74
N VAL A 93 -0.68 11.93 0.60
CA VAL A 93 -0.05 11.45 -0.62
C VAL A 93 0.27 12.64 -1.52
N LYS A 94 1.56 12.84 -1.77
CA LYS A 94 2.11 13.95 -2.55
C LYS A 94 2.59 13.52 -3.92
N GLU A 95 3.21 12.35 -3.97
CA GLU A 95 3.82 11.79 -5.16
C GLU A 95 3.03 10.54 -5.53
N TYR A 96 2.39 10.53 -6.70
CA TYR A 96 1.56 9.43 -7.17
C TYR A 96 1.46 9.45 -8.72
N PRO A 97 1.21 8.31 -9.38
CA PRO A 97 0.94 8.26 -10.82
C PRO A 97 -0.35 9.00 -11.19
N LYS A 98 -0.36 9.78 -12.29
CA LYS A 98 -1.53 10.61 -12.67
C LYS A 98 -2.83 9.81 -12.87
N ASP A 99 -2.72 8.57 -13.30
CA ASP A 99 -3.83 7.64 -13.49
C ASP A 99 -4.40 7.09 -12.16
N ALA A 100 -3.74 7.33 -11.03
CA ALA A 100 -4.22 6.95 -9.70
C ALA A 100 -5.23 7.95 -9.09
N GLU A 101 -5.36 9.17 -9.62
CA GLU A 101 -6.17 10.24 -8.99
C GLU A 101 -7.62 9.86 -8.78
N GLU A 102 -8.26 9.32 -9.83
CA GLU A 102 -9.66 8.92 -9.77
C GLU A 102 -9.88 7.74 -8.80
N LEU A 103 -8.90 6.85 -8.69
CA LEU A 103 -8.95 5.72 -7.76
C LEU A 103 -8.71 6.14 -6.31
N LEU A 104 -7.82 7.12 -6.07
CA LEU A 104 -7.62 7.74 -4.76
C LEU A 104 -8.92 8.40 -4.27
N LYS A 105 -9.57 9.20 -5.10
CA LYS A 105 -10.87 9.81 -4.78
C LYS A 105 -11.92 8.74 -4.44
N LYS A 106 -12.07 7.72 -5.29
CA LYS A 106 -13.03 6.63 -5.08
C LYS A 106 -12.76 5.83 -3.81
N ALA A 107 -11.50 5.70 -3.41
CA ALA A 107 -11.12 5.01 -2.18
C ALA A 107 -11.36 5.84 -0.90
N GLY A 108 -11.72 7.12 -1.03
CA GLY A 108 -12.02 8.01 0.10
C GLY A 108 -10.91 9.01 0.46
N PHE A 109 -9.88 9.15 -0.39
CA PHE A 109 -8.90 10.24 -0.22
C PHE A 109 -9.53 11.56 -0.71
N MET A 110 -9.41 12.60 0.10
CA MET A 110 -9.87 13.96 -0.23
C MET A 110 -8.74 14.73 -0.91
N ARG A 111 -9.10 15.56 -1.88
CA ARG A 111 -8.14 16.48 -2.52
C ARG A 111 -8.02 17.74 -1.66
N GLU A 112 -6.84 17.98 -1.11
CA GLU A 112 -6.50 19.22 -0.40
C GLU A 112 -5.35 19.91 -1.13
N LEU A 113 -5.62 21.05 -1.76
CA LEU A 113 -4.67 21.75 -2.64
C LEU A 113 -4.16 20.83 -3.77
N GLN A 114 -2.87 20.46 -3.72
CA GLN A 114 -2.21 19.61 -4.70
C GLN A 114 -2.03 18.17 -4.20
N ASP A 115 -2.37 17.89 -2.94
CA ASP A 115 -2.13 16.60 -2.28
C ASP A 115 -3.44 15.83 -2.08
N PHE A 116 -3.34 14.50 -1.96
CA PHE A 116 -4.45 13.65 -1.52
C PHE A 116 -4.30 13.32 -0.03
N VAL A 117 -5.37 13.45 0.73
CA VAL A 117 -5.36 13.23 2.18
C VAL A 117 -6.41 12.21 2.57
N LEU A 118 -6.01 11.21 3.35
CA LEU A 118 -6.91 10.26 4.01
C LEU A 118 -6.81 10.47 5.52
N TYR A 119 -7.92 10.83 6.15
CA TYR A 119 -8.00 10.92 7.60
C TYR A 119 -8.41 9.57 8.19
N ARG A 120 -7.84 9.25 9.35
CA ARG A 120 -8.32 8.08 10.09
C ARG A 120 -9.72 8.38 10.66
N PRO A 121 -10.71 7.50 10.46
CA PRO A 121 -11.99 7.62 11.15
C PRO A 121 -11.77 7.52 12.67
N TYR A 122 -12.50 8.35 13.42
CA TYR A 122 -12.43 8.44 14.88
C TYR A 122 -12.88 7.14 15.57
#